data_AF-K2G7V6-F1
#
_entry.id   AF-K2G7V6-F1
#
_cell.length_a   1.000
_cell.length_b   1.000
_cell.length_c   1.000
_cell.angle_alpha   90.00
_cell.angle_beta   90.00
_cell.angle_gamma   90.00
#
_symmetry.space_group_name_H-M   'P 1'
#
loop_
_entity.id
_entity.type
_entity.pdbx_description
1 polymer ?
#
loop_
_entity_poly.entity_id
_entity_poly.type
_entity_poly.pdbx_seq_one_letter_code
_entity_poly.pdbx_strand_id
1 'polypeptide(L)'
;MVNKKQGNNLPSSYRENDDFFSDPLIQSFMNEGNNKELFREATNENNLEASNCLDQRFREFYLRVRLIHYVDKLARLYVKSYGEKKEALCGTNVRHICPKRK
;
A
#
# COMPACT_ATOMS: atom_id res chain seq x y z
N MET A 1 -33.80 16.48 16.26
CA MET A 1 -33.28 15.18 15.78
C MET A 1 -33.28 15.19 14.26
N VAL A 2 -32.14 15.46 13.62
CA VAL A 2 -32.04 15.42 12.16
C VAL A 2 -31.25 14.16 11.79
N ASN A 3 -31.98 13.09 11.50
CA ASN A 3 -31.42 11.90 10.87
C ASN A 3 -31.16 12.20 9.40
N LYS A 4 -29.98 12.73 9.08
CA LYS A 4 -29.51 12.78 7.70
C LYS A 4 -28.81 11.45 7.41
N LYS A 5 -29.59 10.46 6.97
CA LYS A 5 -29.03 9.28 6.32
C LYS A 5 -28.23 9.79 5.12
N GLN A 6 -26.90 9.72 5.21
CA GLN A 6 -26.02 9.87 4.05
C GLN A 6 -26.28 8.65 3.18
N GLY A 7 -27.30 8.78 2.32
CA GLY A 7 -27.61 7.81 1.29
C GLY A 7 -26.44 7.77 0.32
N ASN A 8 -25.74 6.64 0.39
CA ASN A 8 -24.82 6.09 -0.60
C ASN A 8 -25.22 6.51 -2.02
N ASN A 9 -24.60 7.55 -2.55
CA ASN A 9 -24.60 7.83 -3.98
C ASN A 9 -23.15 7.88 -4.40
N LEU A 10 -22.58 6.69 -4.54
CA LEU A 10 -21.37 6.48 -5.29
C LEU A 10 -21.65 6.95 -6.74
N PRO A 11 -20.85 7.86 -7.31
CA PRO A 11 -21.04 8.36 -8.68
C PRO A 11 -21.26 7.21 -9.69
N SER A 12 -22.06 7.46 -10.74
CA SER A 12 -22.33 6.45 -11.78
C SER A 12 -21.07 5.89 -12.43
N SER A 13 -19.95 6.61 -12.35
CA SER A 13 -18.63 6.22 -12.85
C SER A 13 -18.01 5.01 -12.17
N TYR A 14 -18.49 4.60 -10.99
CA TYR A 14 -18.01 3.38 -10.33
C TYR A 14 -18.48 2.11 -11.04
N ARG A 15 -19.72 2.09 -11.55
CA ARG A 15 -20.35 0.87 -12.09
C ARG A 15 -19.69 0.35 -13.37
N GLU A 16 -19.00 1.22 -14.10
CA GLU A 16 -18.29 0.85 -15.35
C GLU A 16 -16.85 0.39 -15.08
N ASN A 17 -16.35 0.57 -13.86
CA ASN A 17 -14.97 0.27 -13.47
C ASN A 17 -14.90 -0.48 -12.13
N ASP A 18 -15.87 -1.36 -11.85
CA ASP A 18 -15.96 -2.08 -10.57
C ASP A 18 -14.65 -2.83 -10.23
N ASP A 19 -13.99 -3.41 -11.24
CA ASP A 19 -12.70 -4.09 -11.06
C ASP A 19 -11.61 -3.16 -10.52
N PHE A 20 -11.53 -1.92 -11.02
CA PHE A 20 -10.55 -0.94 -10.57
C PHE A 20 -10.80 -0.52 -9.11
N PHE A 21 -12.07 -0.28 -8.74
CA PHE A 21 -12.43 0.12 -7.37
C PHE A 21 -12.48 -1.07 -6.39
N SER A 22 -12.43 -2.30 -6.89
CA SER A 22 -12.26 -3.49 -6.07
C SER A 22 -10.82 -3.71 -5.59
N ASP A 23 -9.84 -3.07 -6.25
CA ASP A 23 -8.43 -3.21 -5.89
C ASP A 23 -8.17 -2.67 -4.46
N PRO A 24 -7.53 -3.45 -3.56
CA PRO A 24 -7.29 -3.04 -2.18
C PRO A 24 -6.46 -1.76 -2.02
N LEU A 25 -5.51 -1.50 -2.93
CA LEU A 25 -4.70 -0.28 -2.93
C LEU A 25 -5.58 0.94 -3.22
N ILE A 26 -6.46 0.81 -4.21
CA ILE A 26 -7.41 1.85 -4.58
C ILE A 26 -8.42 2.07 -3.45
N GLN A 27 -8.95 1.01 -2.84
CA GLN A 27 -9.85 1.14 -1.69
C GLN A 27 -9.18 1.82 -0.50
N SER A 28 -7.93 1.45 -0.18
CA SER A 28 -7.16 2.12 0.87
C SER A 28 -7.01 3.61 0.60
N PHE A 29 -6.67 4.00 -0.64
CA PHE A 29 -6.55 5.40 -1.02
C PHE A 29 -7.89 6.15 -0.89
N MET A 30 -8.98 5.57 -1.40
CA MET A 30 -10.30 6.20 -1.37
C MET A 30 -10.84 6.35 0.06
N ASN A 31 -10.43 5.48 0.99
CA ASN A 31 -10.82 5.58 2.39
C ASN A 31 -9.97 6.56 3.21
N GLU A 32 -8.93 7.18 2.63
CA GLU A 32 -8.07 8.15 3.31
C GLU A 32 -8.64 9.57 3.22
N GLY A 33 -8.78 10.24 4.37
CA GLY A 33 -9.21 11.63 4.44
C GLY A 33 -10.56 11.88 3.74
N ASN A 34 -10.60 12.90 2.89
CA ASN A 34 -11.76 13.29 2.08
C ASN A 34 -11.58 12.96 0.57
N ASN A 35 -10.85 11.90 0.24
CA ASN A 35 -10.54 11.55 -1.15
C ASN A 35 -11.78 11.13 -1.95
N LYS A 36 -12.79 10.53 -1.32
CA LYS A 36 -14.07 10.22 -1.97
C LYS A 36 -14.83 11.48 -2.38
N GLU A 37 -14.84 12.49 -1.52
CA GLU A 37 -15.45 13.78 -1.80
C GLU A 37 -14.72 14.50 -2.93
N LEU A 38 -13.38 14.55 -2.88
CA LEU A 38 -12.56 15.13 -3.96
C LEU A 38 -12.76 14.42 -5.30
N PHE A 39 -12.85 13.09 -5.29
CA PHE A 39 -13.16 12.33 -6.50
C PHE A 39 -14.53 12.69 -7.05
N ARG A 40 -15.55 12.79 -6.19
CA ARG A 40 -16.89 13.22 -6.60
C ARG A 40 -16.88 14.63 -7.20
N GLU A 41 -16.17 15.56 -6.60
CA GLU A 41 -16.03 16.94 -7.10
C GLU A 41 -15.30 16.98 -8.45
N ALA A 42 -14.22 16.19 -8.58
CA ALA A 42 -13.47 16.08 -9.83
C ALA A 42 -14.33 15.49 -10.96
N THR A 43 -15.11 14.44 -10.70
CA THR A 43 -15.85 13.72 -11.75
C THR A 43 -17.22 14.32 -12.06
N ASN A 44 -17.97 14.76 -11.05
CA ASN A 44 -19.36 15.20 -11.24
C ASN A 44 -19.44 16.71 -11.50
N GLU A 45 -18.53 17.49 -10.93
CA GLU A 45 -18.54 18.95 -11.02
C GLU A 45 -17.49 19.46 -12.01
N ASN A 46 -16.72 18.56 -12.64
CA ASN A 46 -15.57 18.88 -13.51
C ASN A 46 -14.60 19.87 -12.85
N ASN A 47 -14.43 19.75 -11.53
CA ASN A 47 -13.59 20.67 -10.76
C ASN A 47 -12.12 20.31 -10.94
N LEU A 48 -11.39 21.13 -11.71
CA LEU A 48 -9.98 20.94 -12.02
C LEU A 48 -9.08 21.00 -10.76
N GLU A 49 -9.39 21.87 -9.81
CA GLU A 49 -8.64 21.98 -8.56
C GLU A 49 -8.80 20.72 -7.70
N ALA A 50 -10.02 20.17 -7.65
CA ALA A 50 -10.27 18.90 -6.97
C ALA A 50 -9.52 17.74 -7.65
N SER A 51 -9.47 17.72 -8.99
CA SER A 51 -8.70 16.74 -9.76
C SER A 51 -7.20 16.83 -9.47
N ASN A 52 -6.62 18.03 -9.55
CA ASN A 52 -5.20 18.27 -9.28
C ASN A 52 -4.83 17.89 -7.84
N CYS A 53 -5.70 18.23 -6.88
CA CYS A 53 -5.52 17.86 -5.48
C CYS A 53 -5.56 16.34 -5.29
N LEU A 54 -6.51 15.65 -5.94
CA LEU A 54 -6.62 14.20 -5.87
C LEU A 54 -5.39 13.50 -6.49
N ASP A 55 -4.90 14.00 -7.62
CA ASP A 55 -3.69 13.49 -8.28
C ASP A 55 -2.45 13.64 -7.40
N GLN A 56 -2.28 14.81 -6.76
CA GLN A 56 -1.18 15.04 -5.82
C GLN A 56 -1.25 14.06 -4.65
N ARG A 57 -2.44 13.90 -4.05
CA ARG A 57 -2.64 12.99 -2.92
C ARG A 57 -2.39 11.54 -3.31
N PHE A 58 -2.84 11.11 -4.48
CA PHE A 58 -2.57 9.76 -4.97
C PHE A 58 -1.08 9.52 -5.18
N ARG A 59 -0.36 10.51 -5.74
CA ARG A 59 1.09 10.43 -5.91
C ARG A 59 1.80 10.23 -4.57
N GLU A 60 1.46 11.03 -3.56
CA GLU A 60 2.04 10.93 -2.22
C GLU A 60 1.71 9.61 -1.54
N PHE A 61 0.45 9.16 -1.63
CA PHE A 61 0.01 7.86 -1.14
C PHE A 61 0.80 6.70 -1.80
N TYR A 62 0.86 6.68 -3.12
CA TYR A 62 1.52 5.60 -3.86
C TYR A 62 3.03 5.58 -3.59
N LEU A 63 3.67 6.73 -3.46
CA LEU A 63 5.08 6.81 -3.09
C LEU A 63 5.33 6.24 -1.69
N ARG A 64 4.45 6.52 -0.71
CA ARG A 64 4.53 5.92 0.64
C ARG A 64 4.45 4.40 0.57
N VAL A 65 3.46 3.86 -0.13
CA VAL A 65 3.28 2.40 -0.30
C VAL A 65 4.52 1.79 -0.97
N ARG A 66 4.98 2.38 -2.07
CA ARG A 66 6.17 1.89 -2.80
C ARG A 66 7.42 1.91 -1.94
N LEU A 67 7.60 2.92 -1.11
CA LEU A 67 8.73 3.02 -0.18
C LEU A 67 8.71 1.90 0.86
N ILE A 68 7.54 1.63 1.46
CA ILE A 68 7.37 0.52 2.42
C ILE A 68 7.76 -0.80 1.78
N HIS A 69 7.23 -1.10 0.58
CA HIS A 69 7.58 -2.31 -0.16
C HIS A 69 9.07 -2.40 -0.49
N TYR A 70 9.70 -1.28 -0.83
CA TYR A 70 11.13 -1.23 -1.13
C TYR A 70 11.98 -1.54 0.11
N VAL A 71 11.68 -0.89 1.24
CA VAL A 71 12.39 -1.11 2.51
C VAL A 71 12.22 -2.55 2.99
N ASP A 72 11.01 -3.09 2.89
CA ASP A 72 10.70 -4.47 3.25
C ASP A 72 11.46 -5.48 2.37
N LYS A 73 11.57 -5.22 1.07
CA LYS A 73 12.42 -6.01 0.16
C LYS A 73 13.90 -5.94 0.56
N LEU A 74 14.42 -4.75 0.88
CA LEU A 74 15.80 -4.59 1.32
C LEU A 74 16.07 -5.30 2.65
N ALA A 75 15.15 -5.22 3.61
CA ALA A 75 15.26 -5.89 4.89
C ALA A 75 15.36 -7.41 4.72
N ARG A 76 14.50 -8.01 3.89
CA ARG A 76 14.58 -9.45 3.56
C ARG A 76 15.90 -9.84 2.91
N LEU A 77 16.38 -9.05 1.96
CA LEU A 77 17.68 -9.30 1.31
C LEU A 77 18.83 -9.22 2.32
N TYR A 78 18.81 -8.22 3.20
CA TYR A 78 19.81 -8.07 4.24
C TYR A 78 19.83 -9.27 5.18
N VAL A 79 18.68 -9.65 5.74
CA VAL A 79 18.55 -10.82 6.65
C VAL A 79 19.04 -12.10 5.98
N LYS A 80 18.65 -12.33 4.71
CA LYS A 80 19.11 -13.50 3.95
C LYS A 80 20.63 -13.51 3.80
N SER A 81 21.20 -12.41 3.32
CA SER A 81 22.65 -12.30 3.10
C SER A 81 23.46 -12.40 4.41
N TYR A 82 22.91 -11.89 5.51
CA TYR A 82 23.54 -12.01 6.83
C TYR A 82 23.53 -13.46 7.32
N GLY A 83 22.41 -14.17 7.14
CA GLY A 83 22.31 -15.60 7.44
C GLY A 83 23.34 -16.43 6.66
N GLU A 84 23.42 -16.21 5.35
CA GLU A 84 24.40 -16.89 4.49
C GLU A 84 25.86 -16.63 4.91
N LYS A 85 26.20 -15.38 5.27
CA LYS A 85 27.53 -15.03 5.78
C LYS A 85 27.83 -15.72 7.11
N LYS A 86 26.86 -15.81 8.02
CA LYS A 86 27.03 -16.50 9.30
C LYS A 86 27.28 -17.99 9.10
N GLU A 87 26.53 -18.64 8.21
CA GLU A 87 26.76 -20.04 7.86
C GLU A 87 28.12 -20.26 7.18
N ALA A 88 28.56 -19.35 6.31
CA ALA A 88 29.89 -19.43 5.68
C ALA A 88 31.05 -19.27 6.69
N LEU A 89 30.89 -18.39 7.69
CA LEU A 89 31.88 -18.16 8.74
C LEU A 89 31.90 -19.29 9.79
N CYS A 90 30.75 -19.91 10.10
CA CYS A 90 30.70 -21.09 10.96
C CYS A 90 31.14 -22.36 10.21
N GLY A 91 30.87 -22.48 8.91
CA GLY A 91 31.27 -23.62 8.08
C GLY A 91 32.78 -23.74 7.81
N THR A 92 33.55 -22.67 8.02
CA THR A 92 35.02 -22.69 7.89
C THR A 92 35.76 -23.10 9.16
N ASN A 93 35.06 -23.32 10.29
CA ASN A 93 35.71 -23.70 11.54
C ASN A 93 34.96 -24.78 12.37
N VAL A 94 34.20 -25.66 11.72
CA VAL A 94 33.54 -26.79 12.40
C VAL A 94 33.75 -28.08 11.61
N ARG A 95 34.98 -28.59 11.60
CA ARG A 95 35.20 -30.05 11.54
C ARG A 95 35.16 -30.71 12.92
N HIS A 96 35.12 -29.93 14.00
CA HIS A 96 35.00 -30.48 15.34
C HIS A 96 33.94 -29.69 16.12
N ILE A 97 33.05 -30.46 16.76
CA ILE A 97 32.08 -30.03 17.78
C ILE A 97 30.75 -29.48 17.23
N CYS A 98 29.85 -30.40 16.89
CA CYS A 98 28.42 -30.21 17.18
C CYS A 98 27.89 -31.52 17.76
N PRO A 99 27.52 -31.59 19.06
CA PRO A 99 27.01 -32.82 19.65
C PRO A 99 25.59 -33.06 19.14
N LYS A 100 25.34 -34.29 18.67
CA LYS A 100 24.00 -34.70 18.24
C LYS A 100 23.00 -34.53 19.39
N ARG A 101 21.93 -33.77 19.14
CA ARG A 101 20.76 -33.77 20.01
C ARG A 101 20.21 -35.20 20.06
N LYS A 102 20.15 -35.75 21.28
CA LYS A 102 19.36 -36.94 21.60
C LYS A 102 17.89 -36.57 21.67
#